data_AF-A0A3M1X665-F1
#
_entry.id   AF-A0A3M1X665-F1
#
_cell.length_a   1.000
_cell.length_b   1.000
_cell.length_c   1.000
_cell.angle_alpha   90.00
_cell.angle_beta   90.00
_cell.angle_gamma   90.00
#
_symmetry.space_group_name_H-M   'P 1'
#
loop_
_entity.id
_entity.type
_entity.pdbx_description
1 polymer ?
#
loop_
_entity_poly.entity_id
_entity_poly.type
_entity_poly.pdbx_seq_one_letter_code
_entity_poly.pdbx_strand_id
1 'polypeptide(L)'
;MKWETLPPLRKDINVFPATLGGRQVFVISDPLGLLPEPYVLPGEHAPLLRLFDGKHSIRDLQLEMMHAQGNRLVMREEAERFVVEMEERFLLDTEKYRRALERAVEEYSLLPSRP
;
A
#
# COMPACT_ATOMS: atom_id res chain seq x y z
N MET A 1 2.79 -6.94 19.12
CA MET A 1 2.80 -5.96 18.01
C MET A 1 2.94 -6.71 16.71
N LYS A 2 2.07 -6.44 15.73
CA LYS A 2 1.95 -7.26 14.50
C LYS A 2 3.14 -7.13 13.55
N TRP A 3 3.86 -6.00 13.58
CA TRP A 3 4.99 -5.72 12.69
C TRP A 3 6.17 -5.13 13.46
N GLU A 4 7.29 -5.85 13.49
CA GLU A 4 8.59 -5.31 13.91
C GLU A 4 9.21 -4.51 12.76
N THR A 5 9.13 -5.05 11.54
CA THR A 5 9.43 -4.38 10.27
C THR A 5 8.18 -4.30 9.40
N LEU A 6 8.13 -3.27 8.54
CA LEU A 6 7.04 -3.05 7.59
C LEU A 6 7.07 -4.14 6.52
N PRO A 7 5.91 -4.74 6.16
CA PRO A 7 5.88 -5.66 5.03
C PRO A 7 6.17 -4.90 3.74
N PRO A 8 6.88 -5.52 2.78
CA PRO A 8 7.27 -4.83 1.56
C PRO A 8 6.06 -4.48 0.69
N LEU A 9 6.15 -3.38 -0.05
CA LEU A 9 5.20 -3.02 -1.09
C LEU A 9 5.26 -4.08 -2.18
N ARG A 10 4.08 -4.44 -2.71
CA ARG A 10 3.98 -5.29 -3.89
C ARG A 10 4.77 -4.68 -5.06
N LYS A 11 5.42 -5.55 -5.84
CA LYS A 11 6.23 -5.13 -7.00
C LYS A 11 5.43 -5.06 -8.30
N ASP A 12 4.24 -5.64 -8.28
CA ASP A 12 3.33 -5.81 -9.42
C ASP A 12 2.20 -4.77 -9.44
N ILE A 13 2.21 -3.79 -8.52
CA ILE A 13 1.31 -2.63 -8.56
C ILE A 13 1.90 -1.52 -9.43
N ASN A 14 1.03 -0.80 -10.12
CA ASN A 14 1.42 0.39 -10.88
C ASN A 14 1.29 1.63 -10.00
N VAL A 15 2.31 2.48 -10.02
CA VAL A 15 2.32 3.78 -9.33
C VAL A 15 2.69 4.84 -10.36
N PHE A 16 1.82 5.84 -10.56
CA PHE A 16 2.08 6.92 -11.51
C PHE A 16 1.64 8.29 -10.95
N PRO A 17 2.39 9.36 -11.26
CA PRO A 17 2.02 10.71 -10.85
C PRO A 17 0.80 11.20 -11.64
N ALA A 18 -0.06 11.98 -10.98
CA ALA A 18 -1.21 12.63 -11.59
C ALA A 18 -1.50 13.97 -10.89
N THR A 19 -2.42 14.75 -11.46
CA THR A 19 -2.94 15.96 -10.83
C THR A 19 -4.45 15.83 -10.65
N LEU A 20 -4.93 15.92 -9.40
CA LEU A 20 -6.34 15.86 -9.05
C LEU A 20 -6.73 17.15 -8.33
N GLY A 21 -7.67 17.91 -8.89
CA GLY A 21 -8.11 19.18 -8.30
C GLY A 21 -6.96 20.19 -8.11
N GLY A 22 -5.97 20.20 -9.01
CA GLY A 22 -4.79 21.06 -8.92
C GLY A 22 -3.72 20.61 -7.91
N ARG A 23 -3.90 19.46 -7.26
CA ARG A 23 -2.92 18.87 -6.32
C ARG A 23 -2.18 17.72 -6.98
N GLN A 24 -0.88 17.64 -6.74
CA GLN A 24 -0.06 16.50 -7.14
C GLN A 24 -0.42 15.28 -6.29
N VAL A 25 -0.66 14.15 -6.95
CA VAL A 25 -0.99 12.87 -6.31
C VAL A 25 -0.25 11.74 -7.00
N PHE A 26 -0.11 10.62 -6.32
CA PHE A 26 0.26 9.34 -6.93
C PHE A 26 -0.97 8.45 -6.95
N VAL A 27 -1.27 7.90 -8.12
CA VAL A 27 -2.34 6.92 -8.30
C VAL A 27 -1.69 5.54 -8.28
N ILE A 28 -2.19 4.69 -7.39
CA ILE A 28 -1.78 3.29 -7.24
C ILE A 28 -2.92 2.42 -7.78
N SER A 29 -2.62 1.59 -8.77
CA SER A 29 -3.58 0.66 -9.36
C SER A 29 -3.02 -0.75 -9.40
N ASP A 30 -3.89 -1.74 -9.19
CA ASP A 30 -3.55 -3.16 -9.23
C ASP A 30 -4.04 -3.79 -10.55
N PRO A 31 -3.13 -4.19 -11.45
CA PRO A 31 -3.50 -4.89 -12.69
C PRO A 31 -4.21 -6.22 -12.44
N LEU A 32 -4.03 -6.84 -11.26
CA LEU A 32 -4.62 -8.12 -10.92
C LEU A 32 -6.05 -8.00 -10.35
N GLY A 33 -6.53 -6.77 -10.13
CA GLY A 33 -7.90 -6.50 -9.69
C GLY A 33 -8.19 -6.84 -8.23
N LEU A 34 -7.19 -7.14 -7.39
CA LEU A 34 -7.39 -7.38 -5.96
C LEU A 34 -7.67 -6.07 -5.21
N LEU A 35 -7.14 -4.95 -5.72
CA LEU A 35 -7.55 -3.60 -5.32
C LEU A 35 -8.75 -3.16 -6.19
N PRO A 36 -9.98 -3.06 -5.63
CA PRO A 36 -11.17 -2.77 -6.43
C PRO A 36 -11.19 -1.36 -7.03
N GLU A 37 -10.57 -0.38 -6.38
CA GLU A 37 -10.49 1.00 -6.85
C GLU A 37 -9.08 1.56 -6.68
N PRO A 38 -8.58 2.36 -7.64
CA PRO A 38 -7.26 2.99 -7.52
C PRO A 38 -7.11 3.77 -6.22
N TYR A 39 -6.01 3.54 -5.52
CA TYR A 39 -5.68 4.27 -4.31
C TYR A 39 -4.95 5.57 -4.67
N VAL A 40 -5.49 6.70 -4.22
CA VAL A 40 -4.91 8.02 -4.49
C VAL A 40 -4.16 8.49 -3.25
N LEU A 41 -2.85 8.61 -3.38
CA LEU A 41 -1.95 9.08 -2.34
C LEU A 41 -1.57 10.54 -2.61
N PRO A 42 -1.70 11.47 -1.65
CA PRO A 42 -1.18 12.83 -1.78
C PRO A 42 0.32 12.82 -2.11
N GLY A 43 0.78 13.74 -2.96
CA GLY A 43 2.18 13.81 -3.39
C GLY A 43 3.16 13.94 -2.22
N GLU A 44 2.78 14.68 -1.18
CA GLU A 44 3.57 14.82 0.06
C GLU A 44 3.77 13.51 0.82
N HIS A 45 2.93 12.50 0.60
CA HIS A 45 3.01 11.19 1.25
C HIS A 45 3.78 10.15 0.43
N ALA A 46 4.21 10.49 -0.80
CA ALA A 46 4.96 9.57 -1.65
C ALA A 46 6.24 8.99 -1.00
N PRO A 47 7.00 9.73 -0.17
CA PRO A 47 8.15 9.17 0.55
C PRO A 47 7.81 7.96 1.44
N LEU A 48 6.59 7.89 1.99
CA LEU A 48 6.14 6.80 2.86
C LEU A 48 6.21 5.44 2.14
N LEU A 49 5.88 5.41 0.84
CA LEU A 49 5.88 4.17 0.05
C LEU A 49 7.26 3.50 0.01
N ARG A 50 8.34 4.29 0.09
CA ARG A 50 9.72 3.80 0.02
C ARG A 50 10.15 3.03 1.27
N LEU A 51 9.43 3.22 2.38
CA LEU A 51 9.70 2.54 3.65
C LEU A 51 9.18 1.10 3.65
N PHE A 52 8.23 0.76 2.78
CA PHE A 52 7.72 -0.59 2.62
C PHE A 52 8.69 -1.43 1.78
N ASP A 53 9.89 -1.66 2.29
CA ASP A 53 10.96 -2.43 1.64
C ASP A 53 11.36 -3.69 2.42
N GLY A 54 10.66 -4.00 3.51
CA GLY A 54 10.96 -5.11 4.41
C GLY A 54 12.06 -4.82 5.43
N LYS A 55 12.62 -3.60 5.46
CA LYS A 55 13.75 -3.23 6.33
C LYS A 55 13.42 -2.14 7.32
N HIS A 56 12.52 -1.22 6.97
CA HIS A 56 12.12 -0.14 7.87
C HIS A 56 11.08 -0.62 8.88
N SER A 57 11.02 0.06 10.02
CA SER A 57 10.14 -0.22 11.14
C SER A 57 8.92 0.70 11.16
N ILE A 58 7.95 0.37 12.03
CA ILE A 58 6.82 1.27 12.37
C ILE A 58 7.31 2.63 12.88
N ARG A 59 8.45 2.67 13.59
CA ARG A 59 9.04 3.91 14.09
C ARG A 59 9.56 4.79 12.95
N ASP A 60 10.18 4.19 11.93
CA ASP A 60 10.67 4.92 10.77
C ASP A 60 9.50 5.51 9.97
N LEU A 61 8.42 4.73 9.82
CA LEU A 61 7.17 5.22 9.23
C LEU A 61 6.58 6.39 10.01
N GLN A 62 6.51 6.28 11.34
CA GLN A 62 6.01 7.35 12.19
C GLN A 62 6.82 8.64 12.00
N LEU A 63 8.15 8.55 11.98
CA LEU A 63 9.03 9.71 11.76
C LEU A 63 8.78 10.37 10.40
N GLU A 64 8.67 9.58 9.33
CA GLU A 64 8.40 10.11 8.00
C GLU A 64 7.00 10.74 7.90
N MET A 65 6.00 10.15 8.56
CA MET A 65 4.66 10.74 8.66
C MET A 65 4.69 12.10 9.38
N MET A 66 5.49 12.25 10.44
CA MET A 66 5.66 13.54 11.11
C MET A 66 6.27 14.56 10.15
N HIS A 67 7.31 14.19 9.40
CA HIS A 67 7.93 15.07 8.42
C HIS A 67 6.96 15.50 7.32
N ALA A 68 6.19 14.57 6.75
CA ALA A 68 5.18 14.85 5.73
C ALA A 68 4.06 15.77 6.25
N GLN A 69 3.76 15.73 7.56
CA GLN A 69 2.73 16.56 8.20
C GLN A 69 3.29 17.87 8.80
N GLY A 70 4.48 18.31 8.39
CA GLY A 70 5.08 19.57 8.87
C GLY A 70 5.58 19.49 10.31
N ASN A 71 6.17 18.35 10.70
CA ASN A 71 6.70 18.05 12.02
C ASN A 71 5.65 18.03 13.15
N ARG A 72 4.39 17.76 12.81
CA ARG A 72 3.34 17.51 13.82
C ARG A 72 3.55 16.14 14.45
N LEU A 73 3.16 16.01 15.72
CA LEU A 73 3.20 14.74 16.43
C LEU A 73 2.24 13.74 15.77
N VAL A 74 2.75 12.58 15.38
CA VAL A 74 1.98 11.43 14.88
C VAL A 74 2.07 10.34 15.93
N MET A 75 0.94 9.82 16.40
CA MET A 75 0.92 8.73 17.35
C MET A 75 1.31 7.41 16.68
N ARG A 76 1.88 6.47 17.43
CA ARG A 76 2.29 5.17 16.88
C ARG A 76 1.10 4.44 16.25
N GLU A 77 -0.06 4.54 16.86
CA GLU A 77 -1.30 3.92 16.40
C GLU A 77 -1.75 4.49 15.04
N GLU A 78 -1.39 5.73 14.70
CA GLU A 78 -1.65 6.30 13.37
C GLU A 78 -0.79 5.62 12.30
N ALA A 79 0.50 5.42 12.58
CA ALA A 79 1.39 4.68 11.70
C ALA A 79 0.95 3.23 11.53
N GLU A 80 0.54 2.57 12.62
CA GLU A 80 0.00 1.20 12.57
C GLU A 80 -1.30 1.13 11.76
N ARG A 81 -2.21 2.11 11.91
CA ARG A 81 -3.44 2.19 11.10
C ARG A 81 -3.13 2.36 9.61
N PHE A 82 -2.12 3.15 9.26
CA PHE A 82 -1.70 3.31 7.87
C PHE A 82 -1.24 1.98 7.27
N VAL A 83 -0.43 1.20 7.99
CA VAL A 83 -0.01 -0.14 7.54
C VAL A 83 -1.19 -1.09 7.41
N VAL A 84 -2.12 -1.08 8.36
CA VAL A 84 -3.37 -1.88 8.27
C VAL A 84 -4.13 -1.49 7.00
N GLU A 85 -4.33 -0.20 6.72
CA GLU A 85 -5.06 0.25 5.54
C GLU A 85 -4.41 -0.25 4.24
N MET A 86 -3.08 -0.17 4.14
CA MET A 86 -2.36 -0.67 2.97
C MET A 86 -2.46 -2.20 2.81
N GLU A 87 -2.42 -2.95 3.91
CA GLU A 87 -2.61 -4.41 3.90
C GLU A 87 -4.05 -4.81 3.53
N GLU A 88 -5.05 -4.11 4.07
CA GLU A 88 -6.48 -4.33 3.75
C GLU A 88 -6.78 -4.08 2.26
N ARG A 89 -6.04 -3.14 1.65
CA ARG A 89 -6.09 -2.84 0.22
C ARG A 89 -5.25 -3.78 -0.64
N PHE A 90 -4.65 -4.81 -0.06
CA PHE A 90 -3.75 -5.76 -0.73
C PHE A 90 -2.56 -5.07 -1.44
N LEU A 91 -2.07 -3.94 -0.93
CA LEU A 91 -0.91 -3.24 -1.51
C LEU A 91 0.43 -3.80 -1.03
N LEU A 92 0.42 -4.53 0.08
CA LEU A 92 1.62 -5.06 0.72
C LEU A 92 1.76 -6.56 0.43
N ASP A 93 2.99 -7.03 0.23
CA ASP A 93 3.30 -8.45 0.05
C ASP A 93 3.25 -9.17 1.41
N THR A 94 2.02 -9.40 1.86
CA THR A 94 1.67 -10.12 3.08
C THR A 94 1.02 -11.47 2.75
N GLU A 95 0.92 -12.33 3.75
CA GLU A 95 0.17 -13.58 3.64
C GLU A 95 -1.28 -13.36 3.19
N LYS A 96 -1.90 -12.26 3.63
CA LYS A 96 -3.26 -11.88 3.22
C LYS A 96 -3.35 -11.64 1.71
N TYR A 97 -2.39 -10.91 1.14
CA TYR A 97 -2.28 -10.72 -0.30
C TYR A 97 -2.06 -12.04 -1.03
N ARG A 98 -1.09 -12.86 -0.60
CA ARG A 98 -0.75 -14.13 -1.27
C ARG A 98 -1.95 -15.07 -1.36
N ARG A 99 -2.71 -15.20 -0.26
CA ARG A 99 -3.96 -15.98 -0.25
C ARG A 99 -5.07 -15.39 -1.10
N ALA A 100 -5.14 -14.07 -1.25
CA ALA A 100 -6.10 -13.44 -2.15
C ALA A 100 -5.72 -13.70 -3.61
N LEU A 101 -4.43 -13.61 -3.94
CA LEU A 101 -3.91 -13.93 -5.26
C LEU A 101 -4.13 -15.40 -5.63
N GLU A 102 -3.80 -16.34 -4.73
CA GLU A 102 -4.03 -17.78 -4.94
C GLU A 102 -5.50 -18.07 -5.27
N ARG A 103 -6.42 -17.52 -4.48
CA ARG A 103 -7.87 -17.65 -4.73
C ARG A 103 -8.28 -17.06 -6.08
N ALA A 104 -7.80 -15.87 -6.43
CA ALA A 104 -8.11 -15.26 -7.72
C ALA A 104 -7.59 -16.10 -8.90
N VAL A 105 -6.40 -16.71 -8.77
CA VAL A 105 -5.82 -17.60 -9.78
C VAL A 105 -6.62 -18.90 -9.88
N GLU A 106 -7.01 -19.50 -8.76
CA GLU A 106 -7.87 -20.68 -8.71
C GLU A 106 -9.22 -20.42 -9.38
N GLU A 107 -9.91 -19.34 -9.00
CA GLU A 107 -11.19 -18.92 -9.59
C GLU A 107 -11.06 -18.72 -11.11
N TYR A 108 -10.01 -18.05 -11.57
CA TYR A 108 -9.73 -17.88 -12.99
C TYR A 108 -9.48 -19.20 -13.71
N SER A 109 -8.75 -20.13 -13.09
CA SER A 109 -8.43 -21.44 -13.68
C SER A 109 -9.66 -22.32 -13.93
N LEU A 110 -10.73 -22.11 -13.14
CA LEU A 110 -11.98 -22.85 -13.21
C LEU A 110 -12.98 -22.27 -14.24
N LEU A 111 -12.68 -21.13 -14.86
CA LEU A 111 -13.55 -20.53 -15.86
C LEU A 111 -13.59 -21.39 -17.14
N PRO A 112 -14.80 -21.76 -17.63
CA PRO A 112 -14.96 -22.69 -18.76
C PRO A 112 -14.49 -22.14 -20.11
N SER A 113 -14.30 -20.81 -20.23
CA SER A 113 -13.67 -20.17 -21.39
C SER A 113 -12.69 -19.11 -20.93
N ARG A 114 -11.45 -19.21 -21.41
CA ARG A 114 -10.42 -18.18 -21.25
C ARG A 114 -10.60 -17.18 -22.41
N PRO A 115 -11.03 -15.93 -22.17
CA PRO A 115 -11.16 -14.93 -23.23
C PRO A 115 -9.80 -14.55 -23.85
#